data_AF-A0A917V3H0-F1
#
_entry.id   AF-A0A917V3H0-F1
#
_cell.length_a   1.000
_cell.length_b   1.000
_cell.length_c   1.000
_cell.angle_alpha   90.00
_cell.angle_beta   90.00
_cell.angle_gamma   90.00
#
_symmetry.space_group_name_H-M   'P 1'
#
loop_
_entity.id
_entity.type
_entity.pdbx_description
1 polymer ?
#
loop_
_entity_poly.entity_id
_entity_poly.type
_entity_poly.pdbx_seq_one_letter_code
_entity_poly.pdbx_strand_id
1 'polypeptide(L)'
;MLGTVNAPLKRQISASDLSRCLVSADPDPWLVHVAAYFNELSTDLILEFAHVHDVDGAQLERAYAATRSRTGMVNPELEARFDAMAHSS
;
A
#
# COMPACT_ATOMS: atom_id res chain seq x y z
N MET A 1 -8.98 -24.52 1.24
CA MET A 1 -9.21 -23.73 0.02
C MET A 1 -9.55 -22.31 0.44
N LEU A 2 -8.60 -21.38 0.39
CA LEU A 2 -8.88 -19.94 0.53
C LEU A 2 -9.07 -19.41 -0.89
N GLY A 3 -10.32 -19.37 -1.34
CA GLY A 3 -10.67 -18.71 -2.58
C GLY A 3 -10.62 -17.21 -2.35
N THR A 4 -9.49 -16.58 -2.67
CA THR A 4 -9.48 -15.14 -2.93
C THR A 4 -10.32 -14.93 -4.19
N VAL A 5 -11.59 -14.57 -3.97
CA VAL A 5 -12.47 -14.01 -5.00
C VAL A 5 -11.89 -12.65 -5.37
N ASN A 6 -10.80 -12.65 -6.14
CA ASN A 6 -10.34 -11.47 -6.84
C ASN A 6 -11.35 -11.29 -7.97
N ALA A 7 -12.49 -10.66 -7.65
CA ALA A 7 -13.36 -10.11 -8.67
C ALA A 7 -12.46 -9.32 -9.62
N PRO A 8 -12.46 -9.58 -10.93
CA PRO A 8 -11.52 -8.93 -11.83
C PRO A 8 -11.70 -7.43 -11.66
N LEU A 9 -10.69 -6.78 -11.07
CA LEU A 9 -10.67 -5.34 -10.95
C LEU A 9 -10.87 -4.82 -12.36
N LYS A 10 -12.02 -4.15 -12.59
CA LYS A 10 -12.49 -3.82 -13.95
C LYS A 10 -11.50 -2.97 -14.75
N ARG A 11 -10.51 -2.39 -14.06
CA ARG A 11 -9.44 -1.57 -14.60
C ARG A 11 -8.13 -2.07 -13.99
N GLN A 12 -7.07 -2.18 -14.79
CA GLN A 12 -5.72 -2.34 -14.26
C GLN A 12 -5.18 -0.98 -13.82
N ILE A 13 -4.45 -0.94 -12.72
CA ILE A 13 -3.68 0.24 -12.29
C ILE A 13 -2.26 0.14 -12.88
N SER A 14 -1.71 1.24 -13.36
CA SER A 14 -0.31 1.29 -13.78
C SER A 14 0.61 1.48 -12.56
N ALA A 15 1.88 1.06 -12.66
CA ALA A 15 2.86 1.31 -11.60
C ALA A 15 3.01 2.81 -11.30
N SER A 16 2.95 3.66 -12.33
CA SER A 16 3.02 5.12 -12.18
C SER A 16 1.80 5.70 -11.46
N ASP A 17 0.60 5.18 -11.73
CA ASP A 17 -0.62 5.62 -11.02
C ASP A 17 -0.62 5.13 -9.57
N LEU A 18 -0.15 3.91 -9.31
CA LEU A 18 0.02 3.39 -7.96
C LEU A 18 1.01 4.26 -7.17
N SER A 19 2.20 4.50 -7.73
CA SER A 19 3.22 5.38 -7.13
C SER A 19 2.65 6.78 -6.86
N ARG A 20 1.89 7.36 -7.80
CA ARG A 20 1.24 8.66 -7.58
C ARG A 20 0.31 8.65 -6.37
N CYS A 21 -0.53 7.62 -6.23
CA CYS A 21 -1.42 7.47 -5.07
C CYS A 21 -0.64 7.34 -3.76
N LEU A 22 0.50 6.63 -3.76
CA LEU A 22 1.35 6.50 -2.59
C LEU A 22 1.99 7.84 -2.20
N VAL A 23 2.55 8.58 -3.16
CA VAL A 23 3.18 9.88 -2.91
C VAL A 23 2.17 10.92 -2.41
N SER A 24 0.97 10.96 -3.01
CA SER A 24 -0.07 11.91 -2.61
C SER A 24 -0.78 11.54 -1.31
N ALA A 25 -0.60 10.31 -0.82
CA ALA A 25 -1.44 9.69 0.22
C ALA A 25 -2.95 9.79 -0.11
N ASP A 26 -3.29 9.81 -1.39
CA ASP A 26 -4.66 9.81 -1.88
C ASP A 26 -4.90 8.55 -2.72
N PRO A 27 -5.61 7.56 -2.17
CA PRO A 27 -5.86 6.31 -2.87
C PRO A 27 -6.95 6.43 -3.93
N ASP A 28 -7.69 7.55 -4.05
CA ASP A 28 -8.68 7.72 -5.12
C ASP A 28 -8.04 8.02 -6.49
N PRO A 29 -8.68 7.58 -7.60
CA PRO A 29 -9.89 6.74 -7.69
C PRO A 29 -9.59 5.23 -7.56
N TRP A 30 -8.39 4.86 -7.13
CA TRP A 30 -7.84 3.50 -7.16
C TRP A 30 -7.90 2.77 -5.83
N LEU A 31 -8.84 3.14 -4.94
CA LEU A 31 -8.87 2.68 -3.55
C LEU A 31 -8.73 1.16 -3.39
N VAL A 32 -9.46 0.40 -4.20
CA VAL A 32 -9.44 -1.07 -4.13
C VAL A 32 -8.08 -1.63 -4.54
N HIS A 33 -7.41 -1.02 -5.52
CA HIS A 33 -6.09 -1.43 -5.99
C HIS A 33 -5.00 -1.10 -4.97
N VAL A 34 -5.05 0.09 -4.38
CA VAL A 34 -4.10 0.50 -3.33
C VAL A 34 -4.29 -0.37 -2.09
N ALA A 35 -5.53 -0.72 -1.72
CA ALA A 35 -5.80 -1.65 -0.63
C ALA A 35 -5.29 -3.06 -0.92
N ALA A 36 -5.47 -3.57 -2.15
CA ALA A 36 -4.92 -4.86 -2.57
C ALA A 36 -3.39 -4.85 -2.52
N TYR A 37 -2.74 -3.77 -2.97
CA TYR A 37 -1.29 -3.60 -2.85
C TYR A 37 -0.80 -3.75 -1.40
N PHE A 38 -1.50 -3.17 -0.42
CA PHE A 38 -1.12 -3.26 0.99
C PHE A 38 -1.49 -4.57 1.68
N ASN A 39 -2.55 -5.27 1.26
CA ASN A 39 -3.02 -6.50 1.91
C ASN A 39 -2.55 -7.80 1.25
N GLU A 40 -2.36 -7.79 -0.07
CA GLU A 40 -2.11 -9.01 -0.85
C GLU A 40 -0.62 -9.21 -1.14
N LEU A 41 0.21 -8.16 -1.06
CA LEU A 41 1.64 -8.26 -1.23
C LEU A 41 2.35 -8.45 0.11
N SER A 42 3.47 -9.18 0.08
CA SER A 42 4.38 -9.27 1.22
C SER A 42 5.02 -7.91 1.51
N THR A 43 5.34 -7.65 2.77
CA THR A 43 6.00 -6.42 3.23
C THR A 43 7.26 -6.09 2.42
N ASP A 44 8.09 -7.08 2.10
CA ASP A 44 9.30 -6.86 1.29
C ASP A 44 9.00 -6.29 -0.10
N LEU A 45 7.98 -6.81 -0.80
CA LEU A 45 7.57 -6.32 -2.13
C LEU A 45 6.98 -4.91 -2.07
N ILE A 46 6.25 -4.60 -1.00
CA ILE A 46 5.71 -3.26 -0.75
C ILE A 46 6.87 -2.26 -0.58
N LEU A 47 7.87 -2.62 0.23
CA LEU A 47 9.03 -1.75 0.46
C LEU A 47 9.92 -1.64 -0.77
N GLU A 48 10.13 -2.74 -1.51
CA GLU A 48 10.90 -2.74 -2.76
C GLU A 48 10.23 -1.86 -3.82
N PHE A 49 8.92 -1.99 -4.00
CA PHE A 49 8.16 -1.13 -4.90
C PHE A 49 8.31 0.35 -4.51
N ALA A 50 8.13 0.67 -3.23
CA ALA A 50 8.28 2.03 -2.73
C ALA A 50 9.70 2.57 -3.02
N HIS A 51 10.73 1.78 -2.76
CA HIS A 51 12.11 2.15 -3.04
C HIS A 51 12.39 2.41 -4.52
N VAL A 52 11.96 1.50 -5.41
CA VAL A 52 12.16 1.62 -6.87
C VAL A 52 11.43 2.84 -7.45
N HIS A 53 10.33 3.25 -6.82
CA HIS A 53 9.49 4.37 -7.26
C HIS A 53 9.72 5.68 -6.48
N ASP A 54 10.81 5.79 -5.70
CA ASP A 54 11.17 6.97 -4.92
C ASP A 54 10.04 7.44 -3.98
N VAL A 55 9.35 6.46 -3.39
CA VAL A 55 8.36 6.67 -2.33
C VAL A 55 9.07 6.47 -0.99
N ASP A 56 9.22 7.55 -0.24
CA ASP A 56 9.85 7.48 1.08
C ASP A 56 8.95 6.77 2.11
N GLY A 57 9.55 6.34 3.23
CA GLY A 57 8.83 5.61 4.28
C GLY A 57 7.65 6.40 4.87
N ALA A 58 7.76 7.72 4.99
CA ALA A 58 6.71 8.57 5.56
C ALA A 58 5.55 8.80 4.56
N GLN A 59 5.84 8.84 3.26
CA GLN A 59 4.83 8.83 2.20
C GLN A 59 4.08 7.49 2.20
N LEU A 60 4.82 6.38 2.24
CA LEU A 60 4.25 5.04 2.26
C LEU A 60 3.35 4.82 3.49
N GLU A 61 3.80 5.24 4.68
CA GLU A 61 3.03 5.16 5.92
C GLU A 61 1.75 6.00 5.86
N ARG A 62 1.83 7.24 5.36
CA ARG A 62 0.65 8.10 5.18
C ARG A 62 -0.35 7.50 4.20
N ALA A 63 0.13 6.94 3.08
CA ALA A 63 -0.73 6.27 2.11
C ALA A 63 -1.39 5.01 2.69
N TYR A 64 -0.66 4.23 3.49
CA TYR A 64 -1.21 3.10 4.24
C TYR A 64 -2.31 3.57 5.19
N ALA A 65 -2.05 4.60 6.01
CA ALA A 65 -3.02 5.14 6.96
C ALA A 65 -4.28 5.70 6.27
N ALA A 66 -4.10 6.44 5.17
CA ALA A 66 -5.21 6.97 4.37
C ALA A 66 -6.07 5.83 3.79
N THR A 67 -5.44 4.79 3.26
CA THR A 67 -6.15 3.63 2.71
C THR A 67 -6.83 2.81 3.82
N ARG A 68 -6.15 2.63 4.96
CA ARG A 68 -6.67 1.93 6.14
C ARG A 68 -7.91 2.59 6.72
N SER A 69 -7.90 3.91 6.88
CA SER A 69 -9.06 4.64 7.42
C SER A 69 -10.34 4.45 6.58
N ARG A 70 -10.20 4.14 5.29
CA ARG A 70 -11.31 3.98 4.35
C ARG A 70 -11.76 2.54 4.14
N THR A 71 -10.88 1.58 4.37
CA THR A 71 -11.12 0.15 4.06
C THR A 71 -11.16 -0.73 5.30
N GLY A 72 -10.64 -0.26 6.44
CA GLY A 72 -10.47 -1.05 7.65
C GLY A 72 -9.41 -2.14 7.54
N MET A 73 -8.56 -2.10 6.50
CA MET A 73 -7.50 -3.10 6.32
C MET A 73 -6.47 -3.09 7.46
N VAL A 74 -5.81 -4.23 7.66
CA VAL A 74 -4.78 -4.41 8.69
C VAL A 74 -3.66 -5.27 8.12
N ASN A 75 -2.44 -4.75 8.15
CA ASN A 75 -1.22 -5.46 7.83
C ASN A 75 -0.22 -5.32 8.99
N PRO A 76 -0.24 -6.24 9.98
CA PRO A 76 0.57 -6.12 11.20
C PRO A 76 2.08 -6.12 10.96
N GLU A 77 2.53 -6.84 9.93
CA GLU A 77 3.95 -6.92 9.59
C GLU A 77 4.45 -5.59 9.04
N LEU A 78 3.68 -4.97 8.14
CA LEU A 78 3.99 -3.66 7.59
C LEU A 78 3.89 -2.57 8.67
N GLU A 79 2.90 -2.65 9.57
CA GLU A 79 2.78 -1.74 10.72
C GLU A 79 4.01 -1.81 11.63
N ALA A 80 4.46 -3.01 11.99
CA ALA A 80 5.68 -3.20 12.77
C ALA A 80 6.93 -2.64 12.05
N ARG A 81 6.94 -2.70 10.71
CA ARG A 81 8.04 -2.13 9.92
C ARG A 81 8.05 -0.60 9.97
N PHE A 82 6.88 0.04 9.90
CA PHE A 82 6.77 1.49 10.08
C PHE A 82 7.28 1.91 11.46
N ASP A 83 6.86 1.22 12.52
CA ASP A 83 7.35 1.46 13.87
C ASP A 83 8.87 1.33 13.95
N ALA A 84 9.45 0.26 13.38
CA ALA A 84 10.90 0.06 13.39
C ALA A 84 11.66 1.20 12.67
N MET A 85 11.12 1.75 11.58
CA MET A 85 11.73 2.88 10.87
C MET A 85 11.66 4.17 11.68
N ALA A 86 10.54 4.43 12.36
CA ALA A 86 10.37 5.62 13.20
C ALA A 86 11.35 5.65 14.40
N HIS A 87 11.69 4.49 14.95
CA HIS A 87 12.62 4.37 16.09
C HIS A 87 14.10 4.30 15.68
N SER A 88 14.40 4.29 14.38
CA SER A 88 15.78 4.21 13.86
C SER A 88 16.39 5.58 13.51
N SER A 89 15.71 6.67 13.87
CA SER A 89 16.09 8.07 13.56
C SER A 89 16.60 8.83 14.78
#